data_AF-A0A2H5Y4R4-F1
#
_entry.id   AF-A0A2H5Y4R4-F1
#
_cell.length_a   1.000
_cell.length_b   1.000
_cell.length_c   1.000
_cell.angle_alpha   90.00
_cell.angle_beta   90.00
_cell.angle_gamma   90.00
#
_symmetry.space_group_name_H-M   'P 1'
#
loop_
_entity.id
_entity.type
_entity.pdbx_description
1 polymer ?
#
loop_
_entity_poly.entity_id
_entity_poly.type
_entity_poly.pdbx_seq_one_letter_code
_entity_poly.pdbx_strand_id
1 'polypeptide(L)'
;MIFVSAFRYILGLEGAALVIVASLFTGLYQTIQPWYTHRFDLFVNEESGFVLGHSSSLTVLATAWLSRLFSGGGKRRVGDMEAIYFPRALEWLREPMLLMAATFLVVYIIMAALNIGFVTEAATKAGKHPIIWVLLQALNFAAGFAILIMGVRMIIAELIPSFKGIAERIVPGAIPALDCPLFFPYGQVSMAYGGLIGMLTMVLVSLIFAGARYPFFIFAPTMSVWFHGATAGVYGNKYWGIPGAILGGVVAGVLMGVGQALMWPVLGFAIGDFFSWASDTDYVLWPLLIALVGRILGR
;
A
#
# COMPACT_ATOMS: atom_id res chain seq x y z
N MET A 1 2.56 -0.55 16.60
CA MET A 1 2.16 -1.86 17.16
C MET A 1 3.09 -2.97 16.68
N ILE A 2 3.29 -3.17 15.37
CA ILE A 2 4.07 -4.29 14.82
C ILE A 2 5.54 -4.31 15.31
N PHE A 3 6.25 -3.18 15.35
CA PHE A 3 7.63 -3.15 15.88
C PHE A 3 7.69 -3.50 17.37
N VAL A 4 6.77 -2.98 18.18
CA VAL A 4 6.67 -3.32 19.61
C VAL A 4 6.46 -4.82 19.77
N SER A 5 5.54 -5.40 19.00
CA SER A 5 5.30 -6.85 19.01
C SER A 5 6.53 -7.63 18.56
N ALA A 6 7.24 -7.19 17.52
CA ALA A 6 8.48 -7.82 17.08
C ALA A 6 9.53 -7.83 18.21
N PHE A 7 9.80 -6.68 18.83
CA PHE A 7 10.75 -6.60 19.95
C PHE A 7 10.33 -7.43 21.17
N ARG A 8 9.03 -7.50 21.47
CA ARG A 8 8.51 -8.31 22.59
C ARG A 8 8.64 -9.81 22.30
N TYR A 9 8.12 -10.27 21.17
CA TYR A 9 7.98 -11.70 20.89
C TYR A 9 9.22 -12.35 20.30
N ILE A 10 10.07 -11.59 19.61
CA ILE A 10 11.33 -12.10 19.05
C ILE A 10 12.46 -11.95 20.08
N LEU A 11 12.59 -10.78 20.71
CA LEU A 11 13.72 -10.49 21.60
C LEU A 11 13.40 -10.63 23.09
N GLY A 12 12.15 -10.96 23.45
CA GLY A 12 11.73 -11.12 24.84
C GLY A 12 11.79 -9.84 25.66
N LEU A 13 11.76 -8.65 25.01
CA LEU A 13 11.85 -7.38 25.72
C LEU A 13 10.52 -7.04 26.42
N GLU A 14 10.62 -6.53 27.64
CA GLU A 14 9.47 -6.11 28.45
C GLU A 14 9.72 -4.76 29.16
N GLY A 15 8.65 -4.18 29.70
CA GLY A 15 8.71 -2.96 30.51
C GLY A 15 9.44 -1.79 29.84
N ALA A 16 10.30 -1.11 30.60
CA ALA A 16 11.03 0.06 30.12
C ALA A 16 11.97 -0.27 28.94
N ALA A 17 12.61 -1.44 28.93
CA ALA A 17 13.51 -1.84 27.87
C ALA A 17 12.78 -1.97 26.51
N LEU A 18 11.59 -2.58 26.51
CA LEU A 18 10.76 -2.67 25.32
C LEU A 18 10.37 -1.27 24.80
N VAL A 19 9.92 -0.40 25.70
CA VAL A 19 9.48 0.97 25.36
C VAL A 19 10.63 1.76 24.74
N ILE A 20 11.81 1.75 25.37
CA ILE A 20 12.98 2.49 24.90
C ILE A 20 13.43 1.97 23.53
N VAL A 21 13.63 0.65 23.39
CA VAL A 21 14.15 0.09 22.14
C VAL A 21 13.13 0.24 21.00
N ALA A 22 11.85 -0.05 21.24
CA ALA A 22 10.84 0.05 20.21
C ALA A 22 10.56 1.52 19.80
N SER A 23 10.59 2.47 20.74
CA SER A 23 10.42 3.90 20.40
C SER A 23 11.60 4.45 19.60
N LEU A 24 12.84 4.15 20.00
CA LEU A 24 14.03 4.54 19.26
C LEU A 24 14.03 3.96 17.85
N PHE A 25 13.73 2.66 17.71
CA PHE A 25 13.64 2.02 16.41
C PHE A 25 12.52 2.62 15.54
N THR A 26 11.33 2.82 16.12
CA THR A 26 10.20 3.41 15.38
C THR A 26 10.51 4.84 14.93
N GLY A 27 11.14 5.66 15.79
CA GLY A 27 11.55 7.03 15.44
C GLY A 27 12.62 7.06 14.36
N LEU A 28 13.62 6.18 14.43
CA LEU A 28 14.61 6.02 13.37
C LEU A 28 13.97 5.59 12.04
N TYR A 29 13.09 4.60 12.08
CA TYR A 29 12.34 4.16 10.90
C TYR A 29 11.53 5.31 10.29
N GLN A 30 10.74 6.04 11.09
CA GLN A 30 9.93 7.17 10.62
C GLN A 30 10.75 8.36 10.11
N THR A 31 12.03 8.45 10.46
CA THR A 31 12.95 9.49 9.96
C THR A 31 13.68 9.04 8.70
N ILE A 32 14.18 7.81 8.68
CA ILE A 32 14.96 7.24 7.58
C ILE A 32 14.08 6.96 6.36
N GLN A 33 12.86 6.47 6.60
CA GLN A 33 11.93 6.08 5.56
C GLN A 33 11.62 7.25 4.59
N PRO A 34 11.15 8.42 5.07
CA PRO A 34 10.96 9.59 4.23
C PRO A 34 12.25 10.12 3.60
N TRP A 35 13.38 10.02 4.32
CA TRP A 35 14.66 10.51 3.82
C TRP A 35 15.12 9.78 2.55
N TYR A 36 15.03 8.45 2.51
CA TYR A 36 15.43 7.74 1.29
C TYR A 36 14.36 7.78 0.20
N THR A 37 13.07 7.91 0.54
CA THR A 37 12.01 8.04 -0.46
C THR A 37 12.01 9.40 -1.12
N HIS A 38 12.46 10.45 -0.43
CA HIS A 38 12.53 11.81 -0.96
C HIS A 38 13.17 11.88 -2.34
N ARG A 39 14.27 11.15 -2.59
CA ARG A 39 14.92 11.11 -3.91
C ARG A 39 13.97 10.68 -5.03
N PHE A 40 12.99 9.84 -4.69
CA PHE A 40 12.01 9.33 -5.61
C PHE A 40 10.80 10.25 -5.73
N ASP A 41 10.40 10.86 -4.62
CA ASP A 41 9.28 11.79 -4.50
C ASP A 41 9.48 13.01 -5.43
N LEU A 42 10.72 13.48 -5.59
CA LEU A 42 11.08 14.59 -6.50
C LEU A 42 10.68 14.37 -7.96
N PHE A 43 10.54 13.12 -8.42
CA PHE A 43 10.10 12.81 -9.78
C PHE A 43 8.57 12.67 -9.92
N VAL A 44 7.85 12.64 -8.79
CA VAL A 44 6.39 12.49 -8.76
C VAL A 44 5.73 13.81 -8.39
N ASN A 45 6.25 14.46 -7.36
CA ASN A 45 5.85 15.77 -6.84
C ASN A 45 6.99 16.77 -7.10
N GLU A 46 6.94 17.42 -8.27
CA GLU A 46 7.98 18.33 -8.74
C GLU A 46 8.18 19.57 -7.83
N GLU A 47 7.20 19.91 -6.98
CA GLU A 47 7.28 21.07 -6.08
C GLU A 47 7.90 20.76 -4.71
N SER A 48 8.35 19.52 -4.43
CA SER A 48 9.10 19.10 -3.21
C SER A 48 8.48 19.44 -1.85
N GLY A 49 7.24 19.95 -1.82
CA GLY A 49 6.60 20.48 -0.61
C GLY A 49 6.30 19.44 0.47
N PHE A 50 6.38 18.16 0.13
CA PHE A 50 6.27 17.04 1.07
C PHE A 50 6.90 15.77 0.49
N VAL A 51 7.19 14.82 1.37
CA VAL A 51 7.77 13.50 1.07
C VAL A 51 6.86 12.38 1.55
N LEU A 52 7.07 11.16 1.06
CA LEU A 52 6.31 9.99 1.49
C LEU A 52 6.67 9.60 2.92
N GLY A 53 5.70 9.65 3.83
CA GLY A 53 5.78 9.20 5.22
C GLY A 53 4.82 8.06 5.50
N HIS A 54 5.03 6.91 4.86
CA HIS A 54 4.14 5.76 4.98
C HIS A 54 4.92 4.44 4.93
N SER A 55 4.33 3.40 5.52
CA SER A 55 4.82 2.01 5.52
C SER A 55 4.74 1.30 4.16
N SER A 56 4.51 2.05 3.09
CA SER A 56 4.58 1.60 1.68
C SER A 56 5.93 1.90 1.03
N SER A 57 6.87 2.46 1.78
CA SER A 57 8.12 2.99 1.26
C SER A 57 9.04 1.96 0.61
N LEU A 58 9.04 0.72 1.09
CA LEU A 58 9.84 -0.38 0.52
C LEU A 58 9.32 -0.75 -0.87
N THR A 59 8.00 -0.73 -1.04
CA THR A 59 7.37 -0.95 -2.35
C THR A 59 7.73 0.16 -3.31
N VAL A 60 7.68 1.42 -2.84
CA VAL A 60 8.09 2.58 -3.63
C VAL A 60 9.57 2.50 -4.00
N LEU A 61 10.44 2.19 -3.04
CA LEU A 61 11.88 2.01 -3.26
C LEU A 61 12.15 0.95 -4.32
N ALA A 62 11.60 -0.26 -4.14
CA ALA A 62 11.79 -1.38 -5.05
C ALA A 62 11.24 -1.05 -6.45
N THR A 63 10.03 -0.48 -6.52
CA THR A 63 9.38 -0.13 -7.79
C THR A 63 10.13 0.97 -8.52
N ALA A 64 10.47 2.07 -7.85
CA ALA A 64 11.17 3.19 -8.47
C ALA A 64 12.59 2.79 -8.91
N TRP A 65 13.30 2.00 -8.10
CA TRP A 65 14.63 1.50 -8.45
C TRP A 65 14.60 0.56 -9.65
N LEU A 66 13.72 -0.46 -9.65
CA LEU A 66 13.58 -1.39 -10.77
C LEU A 66 13.07 -0.68 -12.04
N SER A 67 12.10 0.22 -11.89
CA SER A 67 11.57 1.01 -13.01
C SER A 67 12.67 1.87 -13.64
N ARG A 68 13.50 2.53 -12.83
CA ARG A 68 14.65 3.31 -13.31
C ARG A 68 15.70 2.43 -14.00
N LEU A 69 15.96 1.24 -13.47
CA LEU A 69 16.90 0.28 -14.05
C LEU A 69 16.41 -0.19 -15.42
N PHE A 70 15.17 -0.66 -15.51
CA PHE A 70 14.60 -1.19 -16.75
C PHE A 70 14.31 -0.10 -17.79
N SER A 71 14.02 1.13 -17.35
CA SER A 71 13.90 2.27 -18.25
C SER A 71 15.25 2.83 -18.71
N GLY A 72 16.38 2.31 -18.22
CA GLY A 72 17.71 2.83 -18.55
C GLY A 72 17.89 4.29 -18.13
N GLY A 73 17.34 4.67 -16.97
CA GLY A 73 17.32 6.06 -16.49
C GLY A 73 16.33 6.95 -17.25
N GLY A 74 15.21 6.39 -17.73
CA GLY A 74 14.16 7.12 -18.47
C GLY A 74 14.28 7.05 -19.99
N LYS A 75 15.43 6.61 -20.53
CA LYS A 75 15.69 6.51 -21.99
C LYS A 75 14.78 5.52 -22.72
N ARG A 76 14.23 4.55 -22.00
CA ARG A 76 13.35 3.48 -22.50
C ARG A 76 11.98 3.54 -21.81
N ARG A 77 11.50 4.74 -21.48
CA ARG A 77 10.13 4.93 -20.97
C ARG A 77 9.12 4.48 -22.04
N VAL A 78 8.15 3.66 -21.65
CA VAL A 78 7.17 3.09 -22.58
C VAL A 78 5.77 3.60 -22.23
N GLY A 79 5.31 4.57 -23.02
CA GLY A 79 4.00 5.18 -22.86
C GLY A 79 3.81 5.87 -21.51
N ASP A 80 2.57 6.25 -21.25
CA ASP A 80 2.12 6.81 -20.00
C ASP A 80 0.75 6.21 -19.67
N MET A 81 0.60 5.64 -18.48
CA MET A 81 -0.68 5.05 -18.06
C MET A 81 -1.80 6.09 -18.00
N GLU A 82 -1.49 7.37 -17.76
CA GLU A 82 -2.49 8.46 -17.77
C GLU A 82 -2.96 8.80 -19.20
N ALA A 83 -2.15 8.47 -20.22
CA ALA A 83 -2.42 8.75 -21.62
C ALA A 83 -2.85 7.52 -22.44
N ILE A 84 -3.17 6.39 -21.79
CA ILE A 84 -3.66 5.20 -22.49
C ILE A 84 -4.93 5.54 -23.28
N TYR A 85 -4.91 5.22 -24.57
CA TYR A 85 -6.08 5.34 -25.42
C TYR A 85 -6.94 4.08 -25.29
N PHE A 86 -8.23 4.29 -25.02
CA PHE A 86 -9.24 3.23 -25.05
C PHE A 86 -10.20 3.46 -26.22
N PRO A 87 -10.73 2.40 -26.85
CA PRO A 87 -11.86 2.53 -27.75
C PRO A 87 -13.01 3.25 -27.05
N ARG A 88 -13.85 3.97 -27.81
CA ARG A 88 -14.94 4.82 -27.26
C ARG A 88 -15.84 4.12 -26.23
N ALA A 89 -16.09 2.82 -26.39
CA ALA A 89 -16.90 2.03 -25.44
C ALA A 89 -16.23 1.80 -24.07
N LEU A 90 -14.90 1.93 -23.99
CA LEU A 90 -14.07 1.68 -22.81
C LEU A 90 -13.38 2.95 -22.32
N GLU A 91 -13.70 4.11 -22.88
CA GLU A 91 -13.09 5.40 -22.51
C GLU A 91 -13.29 5.75 -21.02
N TRP A 92 -14.38 5.27 -20.43
CA TRP A 92 -14.68 5.38 -19.01
C TRP A 92 -13.64 4.70 -18.09
N LEU A 93 -12.83 3.77 -18.59
CA LEU A 93 -11.73 3.15 -17.83
C LEU A 93 -10.61 4.14 -17.50
N ARG A 94 -10.59 5.32 -18.13
CA ARG A 94 -9.68 6.41 -17.78
C ARG A 94 -10.21 7.30 -16.67
N GLU A 95 -11.52 7.22 -16.38
CA GLU A 95 -12.11 7.98 -15.29
C GLU A 95 -11.85 7.19 -13.99
N PRO A 96 -11.03 7.71 -13.07
CA PRO A 96 -10.55 6.94 -11.93
C PRO A 96 -11.67 6.50 -10.99
N MET A 97 -12.72 7.30 -10.81
CA MET A 97 -13.84 6.96 -9.94
C MET A 97 -14.67 5.80 -10.52
N LEU A 98 -14.94 5.82 -11.82
CA LEU A 98 -15.64 4.75 -12.53
C LEU A 98 -14.79 3.48 -12.60
N LEU A 99 -13.49 3.61 -12.88
CA LEU A 99 -12.56 2.49 -12.85
C LEU A 99 -12.53 1.84 -11.47
N MET A 100 -12.50 2.64 -10.40
CA MET A 100 -12.54 2.16 -9.03
C MET A 100 -13.87 1.50 -8.68
N ALA A 101 -15.00 2.11 -9.05
CA ALA A 101 -16.33 1.52 -8.87
C ALA A 101 -16.44 0.17 -9.57
N ALA A 102 -16.03 0.08 -10.83
CA ALA A 102 -16.06 -1.15 -11.60
C ALA A 102 -15.12 -2.21 -11.02
N THR A 103 -13.93 -1.82 -10.60
CA THR A 103 -12.93 -2.71 -10.01
C THR A 103 -13.47 -3.35 -8.73
N PHE A 104 -13.96 -2.53 -7.79
CA PHE A 104 -14.48 -3.04 -6.53
C PHE A 104 -15.81 -3.76 -6.69
N LEU A 105 -16.61 -3.42 -7.71
CA LEU A 105 -17.77 -4.22 -8.08
C LEU A 105 -17.38 -5.63 -8.49
N VAL A 106 -16.37 -5.79 -9.35
CA VAL A 106 -15.87 -7.12 -9.75
C VAL A 106 -15.33 -7.88 -8.53
N VAL A 107 -14.53 -7.23 -7.69
CA VAL A 107 -14.00 -7.84 -6.46
C VAL A 107 -15.15 -8.30 -5.54
N TYR A 108 -16.15 -7.47 -5.29
CA TYR A 108 -17.27 -7.82 -4.42
C TYR A 108 -18.18 -8.88 -5.02
N ILE A 109 -18.35 -8.93 -6.34
CA ILE A 109 -19.07 -10.03 -7.02
C ILE A 109 -18.33 -11.35 -6.81
N ILE A 110 -17.01 -11.36 -7.00
CA ILE A 110 -16.20 -12.58 -6.78
C ILE A 110 -16.30 -13.02 -5.31
N MET A 111 -16.14 -12.09 -4.37
CA MET A 111 -16.26 -12.41 -2.93
C MET A 111 -17.66 -12.90 -2.56
N ALA A 112 -18.71 -12.31 -3.16
CA ALA A 112 -20.08 -12.75 -2.97
C ALA A 112 -20.32 -14.16 -3.51
N ALA A 113 -19.72 -14.51 -4.64
CA ALA A 113 -19.80 -15.87 -5.19
C ALA A 113 -19.07 -16.89 -4.30
N LEU A 114 -17.94 -16.51 -3.70
CA LEU A 114 -17.18 -17.37 -2.78
C LEU A 114 -17.86 -17.53 -1.41
N ASN A 115 -18.66 -16.57 -0.97
CA ASN A 115 -19.36 -16.62 0.31
C ASN A 115 -20.80 -16.08 0.21
N ILE A 116 -21.64 -16.80 -0.54
CA ILE A 116 -23.02 -16.38 -0.79
C ILE A 116 -23.88 -16.38 0.48
N GLY A 117 -23.55 -17.23 1.45
CA GLY A 117 -24.21 -17.28 2.75
C GLY A 117 -24.08 -15.97 3.52
N PHE A 118 -22.84 -15.47 3.67
CA PHE A 118 -22.59 -14.17 4.30
C PHE A 118 -23.31 -13.03 3.59
N VAL A 119 -23.23 -12.97 2.26
CA VAL A 119 -23.86 -11.89 1.49
C VAL A 119 -25.37 -11.93 1.62
N THR A 120 -25.98 -13.11 1.60
CA THR A 120 -27.43 -13.26 1.77
C THR A 120 -27.88 -12.81 3.15
N GLU A 121 -27.15 -13.18 4.20
CA GLU A 121 -27.43 -12.75 5.56
C GLU A 121 -27.27 -11.22 5.73
N ALA A 122 -26.15 -10.66 5.28
CA ALA A 122 -25.87 -9.24 5.36
C ALA A 122 -26.88 -8.39 4.57
N ALA A 123 -27.25 -8.85 3.37
CA ALA A 123 -28.25 -8.19 2.54
C ALA A 123 -29.65 -8.24 3.17
N THR A 124 -30.04 -9.39 3.72
CA THR A 124 -31.33 -9.56 4.40
C THR A 124 -31.43 -8.66 5.64
N LYS A 125 -30.37 -8.59 6.45
CA LYS A 125 -30.29 -7.66 7.59
C LYS A 125 -30.42 -6.19 7.17
N ALA A 126 -29.92 -5.85 5.99
CA ALA A 126 -30.05 -4.52 5.41
C ALA A 126 -31.40 -4.28 4.69
N GLY A 127 -32.29 -5.28 4.64
CA GLY A 127 -33.56 -5.20 3.92
C GLY A 127 -33.40 -5.11 2.40
N LYS A 128 -32.34 -5.72 1.83
CA LYS A 128 -31.99 -5.62 0.40
C LYS A 128 -31.84 -6.99 -0.24
N HIS A 129 -32.10 -7.06 -1.55
CA HIS A 129 -31.74 -8.22 -2.34
C HIS A 129 -30.20 -8.36 -2.41
N PRO A 130 -29.61 -9.58 -2.32
CA PRO A 130 -28.15 -9.79 -2.30
C PRO A 130 -27.38 -9.10 -3.44
N ILE A 131 -27.89 -9.21 -4.68
CA ILE A 131 -27.27 -8.56 -5.85
C ILE A 131 -27.27 -7.03 -5.70
N ILE A 132 -28.38 -6.46 -5.24
CA ILE A 132 -28.51 -5.01 -5.03
C ILE A 132 -27.58 -4.56 -3.91
N TRP A 133 -27.45 -5.36 -2.85
CA TRP A 133 -26.54 -5.07 -1.75
C TRP A 133 -25.08 -5.02 -2.23
N VAL A 134 -24.62 -6.00 -3.01
CA VAL A 134 -23.26 -6.02 -3.57
C VAL A 134 -23.00 -4.81 -4.46
N LEU A 135 -23.95 -4.46 -5.33
CA LEU A 135 -23.85 -3.27 -6.18
C LEU A 135 -23.73 -2.00 -5.34
N LEU A 136 -24.54 -1.85 -4.29
CA LEU A 136 -24.48 -0.71 -3.38
C LEU A 136 -23.16 -0.65 -2.60
N GLN A 137 -22.59 -1.79 -2.18
CA GLN A 137 -21.28 -1.79 -1.52
C GLN A 137 -20.19 -1.25 -2.45
N ALA A 138 -20.19 -1.65 -3.74
CA ALA A 138 -19.22 -1.15 -4.71
C ALA A 138 -19.37 0.35 -4.97
N LEU A 139 -20.62 0.84 -5.10
CA LEU A 139 -20.91 2.27 -5.26
C LEU A 139 -20.53 3.07 -4.01
N ASN A 140 -20.80 2.54 -2.81
CA ASN A 140 -20.39 3.16 -1.55
C ASN A 140 -18.87 3.27 -1.44
N PHE A 141 -18.12 2.26 -1.88
CA PHE A 141 -16.67 2.32 -1.92
C PHE A 141 -16.19 3.45 -2.85
N ALA A 142 -16.74 3.53 -4.06
CA ALA A 142 -16.40 4.59 -5.01
C ALA A 142 -16.74 6.00 -4.47
N ALA A 143 -17.90 6.15 -3.81
CA ALA A 143 -18.29 7.40 -3.16
C ALA A 143 -17.35 7.78 -2.00
N GLY A 144 -16.98 6.81 -1.15
CA GLY A 144 -16.00 7.02 -0.08
C GLY A 144 -14.63 7.43 -0.63
N PHE A 145 -14.21 6.82 -1.74
CA PHE A 145 -12.97 7.18 -2.43
C PHE A 145 -13.03 8.59 -3.04
N ALA A 146 -14.16 9.00 -3.62
CA ALA A 146 -14.37 10.36 -4.10
C ALA A 146 -14.20 11.39 -2.97
N ILE A 147 -14.80 11.12 -1.80
CA ILE A 147 -14.64 11.93 -0.59
C ILE A 147 -13.17 11.98 -0.15
N LEU A 148 -12.48 10.84 -0.17
CA LEU A 148 -11.05 10.74 0.16
C LEU A 148 -10.20 11.64 -0.75
N ILE A 149 -10.38 11.61 -2.08
CA ILE A 149 -9.61 12.43 -3.01
C ILE A 149 -9.90 13.92 -2.85
N MET A 150 -11.17 14.29 -2.59
CA MET A 150 -11.53 15.68 -2.27
C MET A 150 -10.83 16.15 -0.98
N GLY A 151 -10.84 15.31 0.06
CA GLY A 151 -10.17 15.60 1.33
C GLY A 151 -8.64 15.72 1.20
N VAL A 152 -8.01 14.82 0.43
CA VAL A 152 -6.56 14.85 0.15
C VAL A 152 -6.13 16.19 -0.44
N ARG A 153 -6.87 16.69 -1.45
CA ARG A 153 -6.55 17.98 -2.09
C ARG A 153 -6.66 19.15 -1.11
N MET A 154 -7.67 19.13 -0.25
CA MET A 154 -7.87 20.13 0.80
C MET A 154 -6.75 20.10 1.82
N ILE A 155 -6.34 18.92 2.28
CA ILE A 155 -5.23 18.76 3.24
C ILE A 155 -3.92 19.26 2.64
N ILE A 156 -3.61 18.94 1.38
CA ILE A 156 -2.39 19.43 0.71
C ILE A 156 -2.33 20.96 0.71
N ALA A 157 -3.46 21.61 0.38
CA ALA A 157 -3.54 23.07 0.28
C ALA A 157 -3.32 23.79 1.62
N GLU A 158 -3.72 23.19 2.74
CA GLU A 158 -3.61 23.81 4.06
C GLU A 158 -2.37 23.37 4.84
N LEU A 159 -2.00 22.09 4.72
CA LEU A 159 -0.95 21.48 5.53
C LEU A 159 0.44 21.92 5.07
N ILE A 160 0.69 22.01 3.76
CA ILE A 160 2.00 22.40 3.22
C ILE A 160 2.34 23.85 3.63
N PRO A 161 1.47 24.87 3.42
CA PRO A 161 1.76 26.23 3.87
C PRO A 161 1.91 26.32 5.40
N SER A 162 1.09 25.58 6.16
CA SER A 162 1.18 25.57 7.62
C SER A 162 2.51 25.00 8.13
N PHE A 163 3.04 23.97 7.46
CA PHE A 163 4.33 23.37 7.81
C PHE A 163 5.51 24.30 7.57
N LYS A 164 5.40 25.24 6.62
CA LYS A 164 6.45 26.25 6.38
C LYS A 164 6.75 27.05 7.65
N GLY A 165 5.73 27.43 8.43
CA GLY A 165 5.91 28.15 9.69
C GLY A 165 6.65 27.34 10.76
N ILE A 166 6.42 26.02 10.81
CA ILE A 166 7.15 25.09 11.69
C ILE A 166 8.60 24.94 11.21
N ALA A 167 8.80 24.75 9.90
CA ALA A 167 10.10 24.60 9.29
C ALA A 167 10.96 25.87 9.50
N GLU A 168 10.38 27.06 9.45
CA GLU A 168 11.14 28.31 9.66
C GLU A 168 11.55 28.55 11.12
N ARG A 169 10.79 28.05 12.10
CA ARG A 169 10.99 28.39 13.53
C ARG A 169 11.56 27.27 14.39
N ILE A 170 11.19 26.01 14.14
CA ILE A 170 11.52 24.89 15.02
C ILE A 170 12.61 24.02 14.41
N VAL A 171 12.45 23.62 13.15
CA VAL A 171 13.40 22.75 12.44
C VAL A 171 13.67 23.33 11.04
N PRO A 172 14.67 24.24 10.91
CA PRO A 172 15.06 24.84 9.63
C PRO A 172 15.27 23.81 8.53
N GLY A 173 14.51 23.96 7.44
CA GLY A 173 14.60 23.08 6.27
C GLY A 173 13.87 21.73 6.41
N ALA A 174 13.05 21.56 7.44
CA ALA A 174 12.20 20.37 7.56
C ALA A 174 11.19 20.29 6.41
N ILE A 175 11.05 19.10 5.84
CA ILE A 175 10.05 18.77 4.82
C ILE A 175 9.04 17.81 5.45
N PRO A 176 7.73 18.10 5.39
CA PRO A 176 6.72 17.23 5.98
C PRO A 176 6.67 15.88 5.26
N ALA A 177 6.66 14.79 6.04
CA ALA A 177 6.42 13.45 5.56
C ALA A 177 4.93 13.10 5.71
N LEU A 178 4.25 12.80 4.60
CA LEU A 178 2.80 12.66 4.54
C LEU A 178 2.37 11.32 3.95
N ASP A 179 1.11 10.97 4.21
CA ASP A 179 0.52 9.69 3.85
C ASP A 179 0.47 9.46 2.33
N CYS A 180 0.49 8.19 1.93
CA CYS A 180 0.54 7.75 0.55
C CYS A 180 -0.62 8.23 -0.34
N PRO A 181 -1.86 8.46 0.13
CA PRO A 181 -2.93 8.99 -0.70
C PRO A 181 -2.66 10.40 -1.23
N LEU A 182 -1.75 11.16 -0.61
CA LEU A 182 -1.40 12.50 -1.08
C LEU A 182 -0.65 12.46 -2.41
N PHE A 183 -0.14 11.29 -2.83
CA PHE A 183 0.47 11.08 -4.13
C PHE A 183 -0.54 10.67 -5.22
N PHE A 184 -1.76 10.29 -4.84
CA PHE A 184 -2.79 9.80 -5.77
C PHE A 184 -3.22 10.84 -6.81
N PRO A 185 -3.33 12.15 -6.48
CA PRO A 185 -3.62 13.18 -7.48
C PRO A 185 -2.59 13.29 -8.62
N TYR A 186 -1.37 12.77 -8.46
CA TYR A 186 -0.28 12.89 -9.45
C TYR A 186 -0.28 11.78 -10.51
N GLY A 187 -1.15 10.77 -10.38
CA GLY A 187 -1.31 9.69 -11.33
C GLY A 187 -2.56 8.88 -11.03
N GLN A 188 -3.73 9.39 -11.40
CA GLN A 188 -4.98 8.79 -10.94
C GLN A 188 -5.32 7.48 -11.66
N VAL A 189 -4.95 7.36 -12.93
CA VAL A 189 -5.16 6.12 -13.70
C VAL A 189 -4.13 5.07 -13.26
N SER A 190 -2.86 5.45 -13.15
CA SER A 190 -1.79 4.56 -12.68
C SER A 190 -1.99 4.07 -11.25
N MET A 191 -2.51 4.93 -10.37
CA MET A 191 -2.93 4.56 -9.03
C MET A 191 -3.99 3.45 -9.06
N ALA A 192 -5.09 3.65 -9.78
CA ALA A 192 -6.20 2.70 -9.79
C ALA A 192 -5.76 1.33 -10.33
N TYR A 193 -5.03 1.31 -11.46
CA TYR A 193 -4.50 0.06 -12.02
C TYR A 193 -3.42 -0.56 -11.13
N GLY A 194 -2.50 0.22 -10.58
CA GLY A 194 -1.45 -0.28 -9.68
C GLY A 194 -2.05 -0.95 -8.44
N GLY A 195 -3.07 -0.35 -7.83
CA GLY A 195 -3.78 -0.92 -6.69
C GLY A 195 -4.51 -2.22 -7.05
N LEU A 196 -5.21 -2.26 -8.18
CA LEU A 196 -5.87 -3.48 -8.67
C LEU A 196 -4.86 -4.61 -8.93
N ILE A 197 -3.78 -4.31 -9.65
CA ILE A 197 -2.72 -5.29 -9.95
C ILE A 197 -2.08 -5.79 -8.65
N GLY A 198 -1.91 -4.92 -7.65
CA GLY A 198 -1.45 -5.30 -6.31
C GLY A 198 -2.36 -6.31 -5.62
N MET A 199 -3.66 -6.05 -5.59
CA MET A 199 -4.65 -6.99 -5.04
C MET A 199 -4.63 -8.33 -5.77
N LEU A 200 -4.66 -8.32 -7.10
CA LEU A 200 -4.65 -9.54 -7.91
C LEU A 200 -3.36 -10.35 -7.71
N THR A 201 -2.22 -9.66 -7.64
CA THR A 201 -0.93 -10.30 -7.41
C THR A 201 -0.88 -10.92 -6.02
N MET A 202 -1.38 -10.24 -4.98
CA MET A 202 -1.42 -10.80 -3.63
C MET A 202 -2.33 -12.03 -3.54
N VAL A 203 -3.49 -12.00 -4.20
CA VAL A 203 -4.39 -13.16 -4.31
C VAL A 203 -3.67 -14.33 -5.00
N LEU A 204 -3.00 -14.07 -6.12
CA LEU A 204 -2.23 -15.09 -6.82
C LEU A 204 -1.13 -15.69 -5.93
N VAL A 205 -0.38 -14.87 -5.21
CA VAL A 205 0.64 -15.33 -4.27
C VAL A 205 0.02 -16.19 -3.16
N SER A 206 -1.09 -15.76 -2.57
CA SER A 206 -1.81 -16.54 -1.55
C SER A 206 -2.25 -17.91 -2.09
N LEU A 207 -2.80 -17.96 -3.31
CA LEU A 207 -3.19 -19.22 -3.96
C LEU A 207 -2.00 -20.14 -4.24
N ILE A 208 -0.84 -19.60 -4.62
CA ILE A 208 0.39 -20.37 -4.82
C ILE A 208 0.82 -21.04 -3.50
N PHE A 209 0.83 -20.30 -2.39
CA PHE A 209 1.17 -20.87 -1.07
C PHE A 209 0.13 -21.89 -0.59
N ALA A 210 -1.16 -21.63 -0.82
CA ALA A 210 -2.23 -22.59 -0.50
C ALA A 210 -2.08 -23.89 -1.30
N GLY A 211 -1.80 -23.81 -2.60
CA GLY A 211 -1.53 -24.96 -3.46
C GLY A 211 -0.27 -25.74 -3.05
N ALA A 212 0.75 -25.03 -2.56
CA ALA A 212 1.95 -25.61 -1.97
C ALA A 212 1.75 -26.19 -0.55
N ARG A 213 0.52 -26.15 -0.02
CA ARG A 213 0.16 -26.60 1.34
C ARG A 213 0.97 -25.91 2.44
N TYR A 214 1.24 -24.62 2.25
CA TYR A 214 1.88 -23.80 3.29
C TYR A 214 1.03 -23.81 4.57
N PRO A 215 1.62 -24.02 5.77
CA PRO A 215 0.86 -24.26 6.99
C PRO A 215 0.11 -23.03 7.54
N PHE A 216 0.41 -21.83 7.03
CA PHE A 216 -0.23 -20.59 7.48
C PHE A 216 -1.12 -19.99 6.39
N PHE A 217 -2.23 -19.40 6.80
CA PHE A 217 -3.14 -18.70 5.90
C PHE A 217 -2.57 -17.31 5.53
N ILE A 218 -2.38 -17.08 4.23
CA ILE A 218 -2.00 -15.76 3.69
C ILE A 218 -3.27 -15.01 3.35
N PHE A 219 -3.58 -14.00 4.15
CA PHE A 219 -4.82 -13.23 4.02
C PHE A 219 -4.72 -12.27 2.84
N ALA A 220 -5.56 -12.47 1.82
CA ALA A 220 -5.56 -11.66 0.61
C ALA A 220 -6.97 -11.49 0.03
N PRO A 221 -7.25 -10.36 -0.67
CA PRO A 221 -6.44 -9.15 -0.73
C PRO A 221 -6.64 -8.26 0.51
N THR A 222 -5.58 -7.62 1.00
CA THR A 222 -5.70 -6.60 2.06
C THR A 222 -6.05 -5.23 1.50
N MET A 223 -6.58 -4.34 2.35
CA MET A 223 -6.68 -2.92 2.00
C MET A 223 -5.29 -2.33 1.75
N SER A 224 -4.31 -2.64 2.60
CA SER A 224 -2.93 -2.14 2.49
C SER A 224 -2.31 -2.43 1.13
N VAL A 225 -2.46 -3.64 0.57
CA VAL A 225 -1.85 -3.94 -0.74
C VAL A 225 -2.42 -3.07 -1.87
N TRP A 226 -3.70 -2.69 -1.78
CA TRP A 226 -4.28 -1.76 -2.75
C TRP A 226 -3.62 -0.39 -2.64
N PHE A 227 -3.52 0.20 -1.44
CA PHE A 227 -2.88 1.51 -1.24
C PHE A 227 -1.40 1.50 -1.64
N HIS A 228 -0.70 0.41 -1.35
CA HIS A 228 0.71 0.24 -1.65
C HIS A 228 0.94 0.07 -3.15
N GLY A 229 0.13 -0.77 -3.81
CA GLY A 229 0.13 -0.94 -5.25
C GLY A 229 -0.28 0.35 -5.98
N ALA A 230 -1.24 1.09 -5.44
CA ALA A 230 -1.66 2.39 -5.93
C ALA A 230 -0.52 3.40 -5.90
N THR A 231 0.12 3.54 -4.74
CA THR A 231 1.28 4.41 -4.56
C THR A 231 2.40 4.00 -5.52
N ALA A 232 2.80 2.73 -5.50
CA ALA A 232 3.85 2.23 -6.37
C ALA A 232 3.51 2.36 -7.86
N GLY A 233 2.25 2.23 -8.23
CA GLY A 233 1.74 2.45 -9.59
C GLY A 233 2.02 3.87 -10.08
N VAL A 234 1.73 4.88 -9.26
CA VAL A 234 2.04 6.29 -9.56
C VAL A 234 3.55 6.48 -9.79
N TYR A 235 4.38 5.99 -8.87
CA TYR A 235 5.84 6.13 -8.97
C TYR A 235 6.37 5.39 -10.20
N GLY A 236 6.00 4.12 -10.37
CA GLY A 236 6.41 3.30 -11.52
C GLY A 236 6.03 3.94 -12.85
N ASN A 237 4.84 4.52 -12.96
CA ASN A 237 4.42 5.24 -14.17
C ASN A 237 5.31 6.44 -14.49
N LYS A 238 5.74 7.19 -13.46
CA LYS A 238 6.68 8.31 -13.65
C LYS A 238 8.06 7.84 -14.10
N TYR A 239 8.57 6.74 -13.54
CA TYR A 239 9.93 6.23 -13.86
C TYR A 239 10.05 5.44 -15.16
N TRP A 240 9.02 4.69 -15.56
CA TRP A 240 9.09 3.77 -16.70
C TRP A 240 7.84 3.77 -17.59
N GLY A 241 6.77 4.46 -17.20
CA GLY A 241 5.51 4.47 -17.93
C GLY A 241 4.64 3.27 -17.58
N ILE A 242 3.89 2.77 -18.55
CA ILE A 242 2.92 1.67 -18.37
C ILE A 242 3.54 0.44 -17.69
N PRO A 243 4.73 -0.06 -18.11
CA PRO A 243 5.31 -1.24 -17.47
C PRO A 243 5.72 -0.99 -16.01
N GLY A 244 6.13 0.25 -15.68
CA GLY A 244 6.44 0.62 -14.31
C GLY A 244 5.22 0.64 -13.41
N ALA A 245 4.08 1.12 -13.91
CA ALA A 245 2.82 1.11 -13.17
C ALA A 245 2.37 -0.33 -12.84
N ILE A 246 2.47 -1.23 -13.83
CA ILE A 246 2.19 -2.67 -13.65
C ILE A 246 3.16 -3.29 -12.65
N LEU A 247 4.46 -3.01 -12.80
CA LEU A 247 5.50 -3.49 -11.90
C LEU A 247 5.23 -3.05 -10.46
N GLY A 248 4.77 -1.82 -10.24
CA GLY A 248 4.43 -1.31 -8.92
C GLY A 248 3.38 -2.14 -8.19
N GLY A 249 2.28 -2.47 -8.88
CA GLY A 249 1.27 -3.38 -8.35
C GLY A 249 1.85 -4.77 -8.06
N VAL A 250 2.61 -5.34 -9.00
CA VAL A 250 3.21 -6.68 -8.81
C VAL A 250 4.14 -6.71 -7.60
N VAL A 251 5.02 -5.71 -7.46
CA VAL A 251 5.94 -5.59 -6.33
C VAL A 251 5.17 -5.49 -5.01
N ALA A 252 4.12 -4.67 -4.96
CA ALA A 252 3.28 -4.54 -3.75
C ALA A 252 2.66 -5.88 -3.34
N GLY A 253 2.04 -6.59 -4.30
CA GLY A 253 1.38 -7.86 -4.04
C GLY A 253 2.34 -8.99 -3.66
N VAL A 254 3.50 -9.07 -4.31
CA VAL A 254 4.55 -10.04 -3.96
C VAL A 254 5.12 -9.74 -2.59
N LEU A 255 5.51 -8.49 -2.31
CA LEU A 255 6.06 -8.12 -1.01
C LEU A 255 5.06 -8.43 0.10
N MET A 256 3.78 -8.09 -0.07
CA MET A 256 2.76 -8.39 0.94
C MET A 256 2.52 -9.88 1.12
N GLY A 257 2.27 -10.63 0.05
CA GLY A 257 1.96 -12.06 0.14
C GLY A 257 3.13 -12.88 0.68
N VAL A 258 4.32 -12.71 0.10
CA VAL A 258 5.54 -13.40 0.56
C VAL A 258 5.92 -12.92 1.96
N GLY A 259 5.75 -11.63 2.24
CA GLY A 259 6.07 -11.08 3.54
C GLY A 259 5.18 -11.62 4.66
N GLN A 260 3.89 -11.82 4.40
CA GLN A 260 3.01 -12.55 5.31
C GLN A 260 3.48 -13.99 5.52
N ALA A 261 3.85 -14.68 4.46
CA ALA A 261 4.39 -16.03 4.57
C ALA A 261 5.63 -16.06 5.48
N LEU A 262 6.58 -15.16 5.28
CA LEU A 262 7.84 -15.10 6.04
C LEU A 262 7.63 -14.70 7.50
N MET A 263 6.65 -13.83 7.78
CA MET A 263 6.42 -13.28 9.11
C MET A 263 5.48 -14.10 9.97
N TRP A 264 4.63 -14.93 9.37
CA TRP A 264 3.78 -15.85 10.13
C TRP A 264 4.57 -16.77 11.09
N PRO A 265 5.66 -17.45 10.68
CA PRO A 265 6.47 -18.25 11.61
C PRO A 265 7.13 -17.46 12.75
N VAL A 266 7.31 -16.15 12.57
CA VAL A 266 8.05 -15.29 13.51
C VAL A 266 7.10 -14.58 14.49
N LEU A 267 5.97 -14.08 14.00
CA LEU A 267 4.98 -13.32 14.78
C LEU A 267 3.80 -14.20 15.26
N GLY A 268 3.57 -15.31 14.53
CA GLY A 268 2.84 -16.52 14.88
C GLY A 268 1.62 -16.33 15.77
N PHE A 269 1.80 -16.48 17.07
CA PHE A 269 0.68 -16.77 17.95
C PHE A 269 0.15 -15.56 18.72
N ALA A 270 0.86 -14.44 18.71
CA ALA A 270 0.50 -13.29 19.53
C ALA A 270 -0.23 -12.18 18.77
N ILE A 271 0.15 -11.96 17.51
CA ILE A 271 -0.46 -10.95 16.64
C ILE A 271 -0.62 -11.42 15.19
N GLY A 272 -0.51 -12.72 14.91
CA GLY A 272 -0.53 -13.26 13.54
C GLY A 272 -1.80 -12.89 12.77
N ASP A 273 -2.96 -12.91 13.43
CA ASP A 273 -4.22 -12.44 12.86
C ASP A 273 -4.16 -10.94 12.52
N PHE A 274 -3.84 -10.09 13.50
CA PHE A 274 -3.69 -8.64 13.29
C PHE A 274 -2.68 -8.32 12.17
N PHE A 275 -1.54 -9.01 12.15
CA PHE A 275 -0.54 -8.86 11.10
C PHE A 275 -1.06 -9.33 9.73
N SER A 276 -1.93 -10.34 9.67
CA SER A 276 -2.44 -10.84 8.39
C SER A 276 -3.33 -9.81 7.67
N TRP A 277 -4.06 -8.95 8.38
CA TRP A 277 -4.92 -7.96 7.73
C TRP A 277 -4.44 -6.50 7.86
N ALA A 278 -3.62 -6.18 8.86
CA ALA A 278 -3.08 -4.83 9.12
C ALA A 278 -1.57 -4.70 8.84
N SER A 279 -0.99 -5.62 8.06
CA SER A 279 0.41 -5.52 7.63
C SER A 279 0.57 -4.66 6.38
N ASP A 280 1.75 -4.06 6.31
CA ASP A 280 2.21 -3.14 5.29
C ASP A 280 3.58 -3.62 4.78
N THR A 281 3.94 -3.25 3.55
CA THR A 281 5.12 -3.80 2.87
C THR A 281 6.42 -3.61 3.62
N ASP A 282 6.54 -2.54 4.40
CA ASP A 282 7.74 -2.27 5.20
C ASP A 282 7.86 -3.23 6.38
N TYR A 283 6.73 -3.71 6.92
CA TYR A 283 6.69 -4.66 8.01
C TYR A 283 7.06 -6.09 7.60
N VAL A 284 7.43 -6.28 6.34
CA VAL A 284 8.07 -7.50 5.85
C VAL A 284 9.55 -7.48 6.18
N LEU A 285 10.25 -6.37 5.88
CA LEU A 285 11.70 -6.28 5.99
C LEU A 285 12.16 -6.02 7.42
N TRP A 286 11.57 -5.03 8.08
CA TRP A 286 12.09 -4.54 9.36
C TRP A 286 11.98 -5.57 10.51
N PRO A 287 10.85 -6.29 10.67
CA PRO A 287 10.79 -7.36 11.66
C PRO A 287 11.65 -8.58 11.30
N LEU A 288 11.90 -8.86 10.00
CA LEU A 288 12.90 -9.86 9.59
C LEU A 288 14.30 -9.47 10.06
N LEU A 289 14.68 -8.20 9.98
CA LEU A 289 15.96 -7.73 10.49
C LEU A 289 16.05 -7.88 12.02
N ILE A 290 14.96 -7.59 12.75
CA ILE A 290 14.87 -7.83 14.19
C ILE A 290 15.02 -9.33 14.50
N ALA A 291 14.39 -10.21 13.72
CA ALA A 291 14.53 -11.67 13.83
C ALA A 291 15.96 -12.14 13.59
N LEU A 292 16.65 -11.57 12.59
CA LEU A 292 18.05 -11.87 12.32
C LEU A 292 18.95 -11.48 13.51
N VAL A 293 18.73 -10.28 14.07
CA VAL A 293 19.45 -9.82 15.27
C VAL A 293 19.18 -10.75 16.45
N GLY A 294 17.93 -11.18 16.66
CA GLY A 294 17.58 -12.18 17.68
C GLY A 294 18.40 -13.44 17.55
N ARG A 295 18.43 -14.03 16.35
CA ARG A 295 19.22 -15.24 16.08
C ARG A 295 20.71 -15.05 16.36
N ILE A 296 21.28 -13.91 16.01
CA ILE A 296 22.70 -13.58 16.29
C ILE A 296 22.94 -13.48 17.80
N LEU A 297 21.98 -12.96 18.56
CA LEU A 297 22.02 -12.85 20.01
C LEU A 297 21.63 -14.15 20.74
N GLY A 298 21.38 -15.24 20.02
CA GLY A 298 20.95 -16.52 20.59
C GLY A 298 19.53 -16.51 21.15
N ARG A 299 18.67 -15.63 20.62
CA ARG A 299 17.25 -15.50 20.95
C ARG A 299 16.35 -15.92 19.81
#